data_AF-A0A832MSS5-F1
#
_entry.id   AF-A0A832MSS5-F1
#
_cell.length_a   1.000
_cell.length_b   1.000
_cell.length_c   1.000
_cell.angle_alpha   90.00
_cell.angle_beta   90.00
_cell.angle_gamma   90.00
#
_symmetry.space_group_name_H-M   'P 1'
#
loop_
_entity.id
_entity.type
_entity.pdbx_description
1 polymer ?
#
loop_
_entity_poly.entity_id
_entity_poly.type
_entity_poly.pdbx_seq_one_letter_code
_entity_poly.pdbx_strand_id
1 'polypeptide(L)'
;MNTIFKNTLILAIALITFSFTSVSGDKKEINIKSSHITWKGYKVTGSEKGTINLKSGFLTFDKGNLTGGEFVMDMNTITSTDLTGTYKN
;
A
#
# COMPACT_ATOMS: atom_id res chain seq x y z
N MET A 1 14.47 -8.62 -50.04
CA MET A 1 13.73 -7.57 -49.29
C MET A 1 14.65 -6.36 -49.15
N ASN A 2 14.19 -5.18 -49.55
CA ASN A 2 15.02 -3.97 -49.59
C ASN A 2 15.46 -3.58 -48.18
N THR A 3 16.71 -3.15 -48.01
CA THR A 3 17.27 -2.76 -46.70
C THR A 3 16.42 -1.69 -46.01
N ILE A 4 15.87 -0.77 -46.79
CA ILE A 4 14.92 0.25 -46.32
C ILE A 4 13.66 -0.40 -45.73
N PHE A 5 13.05 -1.35 -46.44
CA PHE A 5 11.84 -2.05 -46.00
C PHE A 5 12.08 -2.89 -44.73
N LYS A 6 13.25 -3.52 -44.61
CA LYS A 6 13.67 -4.22 -43.38
C LYS A 6 13.78 -3.27 -42.19
N ASN A 7 14.41 -2.12 -42.37
CA ASN A 7 14.58 -1.14 -41.28
C ASN A 7 13.24 -0.50 -40.87
N THR A 8 12.36 -0.20 -41.83
CA THR A 8 11.00 0.29 -41.54
C THR A 8 10.19 -0.75 -40.75
N LEU A 9 10.31 -2.03 -41.10
CA LEU A 9 9.65 -3.12 -40.39
C LEU A 9 10.15 -3.28 -38.95
N ILE A 10 11.47 -3.17 -38.73
CA ILE A 10 12.07 -3.23 -37.39
C ILE A 10 11.58 -2.06 -36.52
N LEU A 11 11.52 -0.85 -37.08
CA LEU A 11 11.04 0.34 -36.36
C LEU A 11 9.55 0.23 -35.99
N ALA A 12 8.72 -0.31 -36.89
CA ALA A 12 7.31 -0.54 -36.63
C ALA A 12 7.09 -1.56 -35.50
N ILE A 13 7.86 -2.65 -35.48
CA ILE A 13 7.81 -3.66 -34.41
C ILE A 13 8.22 -3.05 -33.07
N ALA A 14 9.27 -2.22 -33.03
CA ALA A 14 9.72 -1.54 -31.81
C ALA A 14 8.64 -0.62 -31.23
N LEU A 15 7.98 0.19 -32.07
CA LEU A 15 6.88 1.08 -31.67
C LEU A 15 5.66 0.34 -31.10
N ILE A 16 5.31 -0.80 -31.70
CA ILE A 16 4.19 -1.64 -31.21
C ILE A 16 4.54 -2.19 -29.82
N THR A 17 5.75 -2.72 -29.63
CA THR A 17 6.16 -3.28 -28.33
C THR A 17 6.24 -2.24 -27.20
N PHE A 18 6.58 -0.99 -27.51
CA PHE A 18 6.63 0.10 -26.52
C PHE A 18 5.23 0.47 -25.99
N SER A 19 4.20 0.27 -26.81
CA SER A 19 2.80 0.60 -26.48
C SER A 19 2.15 -0.38 -25.49
N PHE A 20 2.76 -1.54 -25.24
CA PHE A 20 2.26 -2.57 -24.32
C PHE A 20 2.95 -2.57 -22.95
N THR A 21 3.53 -1.44 -22.53
CA THR A 21 4.02 -1.32 -21.15
C THR A 21 2.84 -1.17 -20.19
N SER A 22 2.51 -2.26 -19.49
CA SER A 22 1.54 -2.22 -18.41
C SER A 22 2.06 -1.30 -17.31
N VAL A 23 1.41 -0.17 -17.07
CA VAL A 23 1.60 0.63 -15.85
C VAL A 23 0.95 -0.15 -14.71
N SER A 24 1.67 -1.16 -14.24
CA SER A 24 1.38 -1.80 -12.96
C SER A 24 1.79 -0.79 -11.90
N GLY A 25 0.83 -0.20 -11.19
CA GLY A 25 1.13 0.80 -10.16
C GLY A 25 2.21 0.29 -9.18
N ASP A 26 3.13 1.17 -8.80
CA ASP A 26 4.25 0.85 -7.93
C ASP A 26 3.73 0.42 -6.56
N LYS A 27 3.86 -0.88 -6.23
CA LYS A 27 3.53 -1.39 -4.91
C LYS A 27 4.72 -1.22 -3.98
N LYS A 28 4.50 -0.56 -2.84
CA LYS A 28 5.49 -0.38 -1.77
C LYS A 28 5.03 -1.10 -0.52
N GLU A 29 5.81 -2.07 -0.08
CA GLU A 29 5.54 -2.78 1.18
C GLU A 29 5.69 -1.84 2.38
N ILE A 30 4.86 -2.07 3.38
CA ILE A 30 4.89 -1.30 4.61
C ILE A 30 5.95 -1.87 5.55
N ASN A 31 6.73 -0.99 6.17
CA ASN A 31 7.58 -1.38 7.28
C ASN A 31 6.72 -1.63 8.52
N ILE A 32 6.41 -2.89 8.79
CA ILE A 32 5.57 -3.33 9.92
C ILE A 32 6.16 -2.98 11.30
N LYS A 33 7.48 -2.79 11.40
CA LYS A 33 8.15 -2.46 12.67
C LYS A 33 8.00 -0.98 13.03
N SER A 34 7.94 -0.12 12.02
CA SER A 34 7.83 1.33 12.21
C SER A 34 6.39 1.84 12.08
N SER A 35 5.43 0.97 11.77
CA SER A 35 4.05 1.35 11.43
C SER A 35 3.06 0.66 12.35
N HIS A 36 1.99 1.36 12.71
CA HIS A 36 0.88 0.83 13.51
C HIS A 36 -0.42 1.49 13.08
N ILE A 37 -1.54 0.84 13.39
CA ILE A 37 -2.88 1.40 13.20
C ILE A 37 -3.31 2.05 14.50
N THR A 38 -3.79 3.29 14.43
CA THR A 38 -4.44 3.96 15.57
C THR A 38 -5.94 3.83 15.41
N TRP A 39 -6.64 3.40 16.45
CA TRP A 39 -8.09 3.32 16.48
C TRP A 39 -8.65 4.27 17.53
N LYS A 40 -9.89 4.72 17.30
CA LYS A 40 -10.68 5.49 18.27
C LYS A 40 -12.14 5.05 18.21
N GLY A 41 -12.65 4.53 19.32
CA GLY A 41 -14.05 4.14 19.50
C GLY A 41 -14.80 5.17 20.33
N TYR A 42 -16.08 5.37 20.04
CA TYR A 42 -16.96 6.30 20.75
C TYR A 42 -18.10 5.54 21.42
N LYS A 43 -18.46 5.98 22.63
CA LYS A 43 -19.64 5.56 23.38
C LYS A 43 -20.41 6.79 23.84
N VAL A 44 -21.68 6.64 24.23
CA VAL A 44 -22.51 7.76 24.72
C VAL A 44 -21.83 8.52 25.87
N THR A 45 -21.00 7.82 26.65
CA THR A 45 -20.30 8.36 27.82
C THR A 45 -18.84 8.76 27.57
N GLY A 46 -18.33 8.71 26.33
CA GLY A 46 -16.94 9.11 26.03
C GLY A 46 -16.31 8.45 24.81
N SER A 47 -14.99 8.37 24.77
CA SER A 47 -14.25 7.68 23.70
C SER A 47 -13.04 6.96 24.27
N GLU A 48 -12.61 5.91 23.60
CA GLU A 48 -11.36 5.21 23.87
C GLU A 48 -10.51 5.20 22.61
N LYS A 49 -9.19 5.29 22.77
CA LYS A 49 -8.25 5.15 21.66
C LYS A 49 -7.13 4.17 21.99
N GLY A 50 -6.53 3.61 20.96
CA GLY A 50 -5.34 2.80 21.12
C GLY A 50 -4.72 2.38 19.81
N THR A 51 -3.90 1.34 19.83
CA THR A 51 -3.14 0.88 18.67
C THR A 51 -3.35 -0.60 18.36
N ILE A 52 -3.12 -0.96 17.10
CA ILE A 52 -3.09 -2.34 16.59
C ILE A 52 -1.85 -2.47 15.70
N ASN A 53 -1.10 -3.55 15.85
CA ASN A 53 0.05 -3.84 14.99
C ASN A 53 -0.40 -4.32 13.60
N LEU A 54 0.45 -4.12 12.61
CA LEU A 54 0.26 -4.63 11.25
C LEU A 54 0.93 -6.01 11.11
N LYS A 55 0.23 -6.98 10.53
CA LYS A 55 0.83 -8.24 10.05
C LYS A 55 1.55 -8.04 8.72
N SER A 56 0.91 -7.31 7.81
CA SER A 56 1.42 -7.02 6.48
C SER A 56 0.64 -5.89 5.83
N GLY A 57 1.12 -5.42 4.69
CA GLY A 57 0.37 -4.53 3.81
C GLY A 57 1.27 -3.84 2.79
N PHE A 58 0.64 -3.17 1.84
CA PHE A 58 1.32 -2.39 0.81
C PHE A 58 0.50 -1.17 0.42
N LEU A 59 1.19 -0.17 -0.11
CA LEU A 59 0.59 0.99 -0.76
C LEU A 59 0.82 0.89 -2.27
N THR A 60 -0.16 1.28 -3.06
CA THR A 60 -0.06 1.33 -4.54
C THR A 60 0.03 2.78 -4.99
N PHE A 61 1.01 3.08 -5.82
CA PHE A 61 1.20 4.40 -6.40
C PHE A 61 1.05 4.37 -7.92
N ASP A 62 0.37 5.37 -8.49
CA ASP A 62 0.40 5.65 -9.93
C ASP A 62 1.02 7.03 -10.15
N LYS A 63 2.15 7.07 -10.88
CA LYS A 63 2.90 8.31 -11.16
C LYS A 63 3.19 9.12 -9.89
N GLY A 64 3.52 8.43 -8.80
CA GLY A 64 3.80 9.04 -7.49
C GLY A 64 2.57 9.41 -6.65
N ASN A 65 1.35 9.26 -7.17
CA ASN A 65 0.11 9.48 -6.42
C ASN A 65 -0.34 8.19 -5.76
N LEU A 66 -0.72 8.25 -4.48
CA LEU A 66 -1.30 7.11 -3.77
C LEU A 66 -2.67 6.78 -4.36
N THR A 67 -2.85 5.58 -4.89
CA THR A 67 -4.10 5.13 -5.54
C THR A 67 -4.82 4.03 -4.77
N GLY A 68 -4.14 3.38 -3.83
CA GLY A 68 -4.75 2.34 -3.01
C GLY A 68 -3.74 1.61 -2.15
N GLY A 69 -4.15 0.45 -1.63
CA GLY A 69 -3.33 -0.38 -0.78
C GLY A 69 -4.16 -1.41 -0.02
N GLU A 70 -3.46 -2.23 0.75
CA GLU A 70 -4.06 -3.21 1.64
C GLU A 70 -3.28 -3.23 2.94
N PHE A 71 -3.98 -3.43 4.04
CA PHE A 71 -3.40 -3.63 5.37
C PHE A 71 -4.05 -4.85 6.01
N VAL A 72 -3.23 -5.74 6.58
CA VAL A 72 -3.69 -6.85 7.39
C VAL A 72 -3.33 -6.55 8.85
N MET A 73 -4.36 -6.41 9.68
CA MET A 73 -4.20 -6.07 11.10
C MET A 73 -3.96 -7.32 11.94
N ASP A 74 -3.11 -7.22 12.97
CA ASP A 74 -3.06 -8.24 14.02
C ASP A 74 -3.99 -7.88 15.17
N MET A 75 -5.24 -8.35 15.10
CA MET A 75 -6.24 -8.04 16.12
C MET A 75 -5.89 -8.56 17.52
N ASN A 76 -4.98 -9.53 17.64
CA ASN A 76 -4.49 -9.99 18.96
C ASN A 76 -3.61 -8.96 19.68
N THR A 77 -3.18 -7.92 18.96
CA THR A 77 -2.29 -6.86 19.48
C THR A 77 -3.04 -5.57 19.80
N ILE A 78 -4.37 -5.57 19.76
CA ILE A 78 -5.17 -4.39 20.06
C ILE A 78 -4.93 -3.94 21.51
N THR A 79 -4.56 -2.68 21.68
CA THR A 79 -4.35 -2.07 22.99
C THR A 79 -5.24 -0.85 23.16
N SER A 80 -5.49 -0.44 24.42
CA SER A 80 -6.07 0.85 24.77
C SER A 80 -5.00 1.74 25.40
N THR A 81 -4.81 2.95 24.86
CA THR A 81 -3.80 3.92 25.32
C THR A 81 -4.33 4.87 26.40
N ASP A 82 -5.65 4.92 26.61
CA ASP A 82 -6.27 5.76 27.65
C ASP A 82 -6.21 5.11 29.05
N LEU A 83 -5.64 3.92 29.17
CA LEU A 83 -5.32 3.29 30.44
C LEU A 83 -4.04 3.91 31.03
N THR A 84 -4.16 5.11 31.59
CA THR A 84 -3.19 5.66 32.55
C THR A 84 -3.63 5.25 33.96
N GLY A 85 -2.92 4.28 34.56
CA GLY A 85 -3.20 3.75 35.90
C GLY A 85 -3.35 2.23 35.92
N THR A 86 -3.30 1.67 37.13
CA THR A 86 -3.17 0.26 37.60
C THR A 86 -4.11 -0.82 37.02
N TYR A 87 -4.53 -0.70 35.77
CA TYR A 87 -5.44 -1.62 35.07
C TYR A 87 -4.94 -1.98 33.66
N LYS A 88 -3.64 -1.82 33.40
CA LYS A 88 -3.00 -2.54 32.29
C LYS A 88 -2.80 -3.99 32.74
N ASN A 89 -3.66 -4.88 32.26
CA ASN A 89 -3.43 -6.32 32.33
C ASN A 89 -2.23 -6.71 31.48
#